data_AF-A0A5B7DDK6-F1
#
_entry.id   AF-A0A5B7DDK6-F1
#
_cell.length_a   1.000
_cell.length_b   1.000
_cell.length_c   1.000
_cell.angle_alpha   90.00
_cell.angle_beta   90.00
_cell.angle_gamma   90.00
#
_symmetry.space_group_name_H-M   'P 1'
#
loop_
_entity.id
_entity.type
_entity.pdbx_description
1 polymer ?
#
loop_
_entity_poly.entity_id
_entity_poly.type
_entity_poly.pdbx_seq_one_letter_code
_entity_poly.pdbx_strand_id
1 'polypeptide(L)'
;METSMMDVVRHMQEGEWLTWLVVQHISDVVLLHTEPPIHTLLQSIHSSQAASALLIQAIHARCDYVHKAEYGGHIITLVSGVHISQSGALVIFVVERLLASSYLAVTRAACALATRRLQLLLNMSPNQVALQLPLEDTSKIITFLKNHNLEKRTQELDQEVEEVIRLGRFSEGDKRPMKVRMRSQVAVEEIMTRKRKLADDTEFNDIWIKRDMNPEEREKERVLRSKAKEKDKKRTEFKKKNFYWSVIDMRLKN
;
A
#
# COMPACT_ATOMS: atom_id res chain seq x y z
N MET A 1 -10.76 -39.50 7.33
CA MET A 1 -11.04 -38.08 7.04
C MET A 1 -9.94 -37.41 6.20
N GLU A 2 -8.99 -38.17 5.63
CA GLU A 2 -7.96 -37.68 4.70
C GLU A 2 -8.31 -37.94 3.22
N THR A 3 -9.30 -38.78 2.95
CA THR A 3 -9.71 -39.19 1.61
C THR A 3 -10.40 -38.07 0.82
N SER A 4 -11.07 -37.13 1.47
CA SER A 4 -11.80 -36.03 0.82
C SER A 4 -10.88 -34.96 0.20
N MET A 5 -9.67 -34.77 0.76
CA MET A 5 -8.76 -33.71 0.31
C MET A 5 -7.87 -34.14 -0.89
N MET A 6 -7.58 -35.45 -1.01
CA MET A 6 -6.96 -36.01 -2.22
C MET A 6 -7.92 -36.01 -3.41
N ASP A 7 -9.23 -36.12 -3.16
CA ASP A 7 -10.23 -36.03 -4.22
C ASP A 7 -10.30 -34.63 -4.83
N VAL A 8 -10.08 -33.55 -4.06
CA VAL A 8 -10.03 -32.18 -4.62
C VAL A 8 -8.84 -32.00 -5.59
N VAL A 9 -7.68 -32.58 -5.26
CA VAL A 9 -6.49 -32.55 -6.14
C VAL A 9 -6.71 -33.41 -7.39
N ARG A 10 -7.48 -34.50 -7.29
CA ARG A 10 -7.85 -35.35 -8.43
C ARG A 10 -8.89 -34.70 -9.35
N HIS A 11 -9.87 -33.99 -8.79
CA HIS A 11 -10.88 -33.26 -9.57
C HIS A 11 -10.34 -31.95 -10.16
N MET A 12 -9.12 -31.54 -9.86
CA MET A 12 -8.48 -30.38 -10.50
C MET A 12 -8.23 -30.56 -12.00
N GLN A 13 -8.41 -31.78 -12.53
CA GLN A 13 -8.48 -32.06 -13.97
C GLN A 13 -9.84 -31.72 -14.61
N GLU A 14 -10.89 -31.49 -13.84
CA GLU A 14 -12.21 -31.06 -14.34
C GLU A 14 -12.25 -29.52 -14.30
N GLY A 15 -11.61 -28.87 -15.27
CA GLY A 15 -11.37 -27.42 -15.29
C GLY A 15 -12.62 -26.51 -15.21
N GLU A 16 -13.83 -27.05 -15.27
CA GLU A 16 -15.08 -26.29 -15.25
C GLU A 16 -15.41 -25.69 -13.88
N TRP A 17 -15.27 -26.46 -12.78
CA TRP A 17 -15.58 -25.94 -11.44
C TRP A 17 -14.54 -24.92 -10.97
N LEU A 18 -13.26 -25.13 -11.33
CA LEU A 18 -12.18 -24.20 -11.01
C LEU A 18 -12.38 -22.88 -11.77
N THR A 19 -12.70 -22.97 -13.06
CA THR A 19 -12.99 -21.80 -13.88
C THR A 19 -14.23 -21.08 -13.34
N TRP A 20 -15.29 -21.81 -12.98
CA TRP A 20 -16.48 -21.20 -12.38
C TRP A 20 -16.16 -20.49 -11.06
N LEU A 21 -15.44 -21.14 -10.15
CA LEU A 21 -15.08 -20.57 -8.84
C LEU A 21 -14.17 -19.34 -8.99
N VAL A 22 -13.10 -19.46 -9.76
CA VAL A 22 -12.10 -18.40 -9.96
C VAL A 22 -12.69 -17.25 -10.76
N VAL A 23 -13.52 -17.52 -11.77
CA VAL A 23 -14.15 -16.43 -12.54
C VAL A 23 -15.25 -15.81 -11.72
N GLN A 24 -16.19 -16.58 -11.14
CA GLN A 24 -17.39 -16.02 -10.51
C GLN A 24 -17.17 -15.45 -9.11
N HIS A 25 -16.32 -16.09 -8.29
CA HIS A 25 -16.17 -15.80 -6.86
C HIS A 25 -14.76 -15.30 -6.50
N ILE A 26 -14.07 -14.64 -7.43
CA ILE A 26 -12.70 -14.18 -7.19
C ILE A 26 -12.56 -13.26 -5.97
N SER A 27 -13.56 -12.41 -5.71
CA SER A 27 -13.55 -11.49 -4.57
C SER A 27 -13.57 -12.23 -3.24
N ASP A 28 -14.36 -13.31 -3.15
CA ASP A 28 -14.46 -14.14 -1.96
C ASP A 28 -13.18 -14.94 -1.75
N VAL A 29 -12.61 -15.47 -2.84
CA VAL A 29 -11.31 -16.19 -2.82
C VAL A 29 -10.18 -15.28 -2.35
N VAL A 30 -10.15 -14.02 -2.79
CA VAL A 30 -9.13 -13.04 -2.36
C VAL A 30 -9.28 -12.71 -0.87
N LEU A 31 -10.50 -12.45 -0.39
CA LEU A 31 -10.74 -12.12 1.02
C LEU A 31 -10.41 -13.30 1.95
N LEU A 32 -10.73 -14.52 1.54
CA LEU A 32 -10.57 -15.72 2.35
C LEU A 32 -9.27 -16.48 2.09
N HIS A 33 -8.29 -15.89 1.40
CA HIS A 33 -7.02 -16.55 1.05
C HIS A 33 -6.20 -17.04 2.26
N THR A 34 -6.47 -16.52 3.47
CA THR A 34 -5.84 -16.95 4.74
C THR A 34 -6.43 -18.24 5.30
N GLU A 35 -7.65 -18.61 4.88
CA GLU A 35 -8.31 -19.80 5.37
C GLU A 35 -7.57 -21.07 4.88
N PRO A 36 -7.26 -22.03 5.77
CA PRO A 36 -6.51 -23.24 5.41
C PRO A 36 -6.99 -23.98 4.15
N PRO A 37 -8.31 -24.23 3.94
CA PRO A 37 -8.77 -24.95 2.75
C PRO A 37 -8.61 -24.16 1.45
N ILE A 38 -8.67 -22.83 1.52
CA ILE A 38 -8.49 -21.97 0.34
C ILE A 38 -7.00 -21.79 0.07
N HIS A 39 -6.17 -21.75 1.11
CA HIS A 39 -4.72 -21.71 0.97
C HIS A 39 -4.18 -22.95 0.23
N THR A 40 -4.65 -24.15 0.57
CA THR A 40 -4.23 -25.39 -0.13
C THR A 40 -4.70 -25.42 -1.59
N LEU A 41 -5.92 -24.93 -1.86
CA LEU A 41 -6.42 -24.72 -3.22
C LEU A 41 -5.57 -23.71 -3.99
N LEU A 42 -5.16 -22.60 -3.36
CA LEU A 42 -4.32 -21.60 -4.02
C LEU A 42 -2.94 -22.16 -4.33
N GLN A 43 -2.32 -22.92 -3.43
CA GLN A 43 -1.04 -23.59 -3.70
C GLN A 43 -1.12 -24.53 -4.91
N SER A 44 -2.24 -25.23 -5.06
CA SER A 44 -2.45 -26.14 -6.18
C SER A 44 -2.70 -25.38 -7.50
N ILE A 45 -3.41 -24.25 -7.46
CA ILE A 45 -3.55 -23.29 -8.58
C ILE A 45 -2.19 -22.71 -8.98
N HIS A 46 -1.38 -22.30 -8.01
CA HIS A 46 -0.06 -21.70 -8.20
C HIS A 46 0.94 -22.67 -8.84
N SER A 47 0.77 -23.97 -8.60
CA SER A 47 1.60 -25.01 -9.20
C SER A 47 1.27 -25.28 -10.67
N SER A 48 0.09 -24.83 -11.16
CA SER A 48 -0.34 -25.00 -12.54
C SER A 48 -0.24 -23.71 -13.34
N GLN A 49 0.45 -23.75 -14.49
CA GLN A 49 0.57 -22.61 -15.40
C GLN A 49 -0.78 -22.12 -15.92
N ALA A 50 -1.68 -23.03 -16.30
CA ALA A 50 -2.98 -22.67 -16.86
C ALA A 50 -3.93 -22.09 -15.80
N ALA A 51 -3.98 -22.69 -14.61
CA ALA A 51 -4.79 -22.20 -13.50
C ALA A 51 -4.30 -20.84 -13.00
N SER A 52 -2.98 -20.65 -12.91
CA SER A 52 -2.38 -19.36 -12.57
C SER A 52 -2.69 -18.25 -13.59
N ALA A 53 -2.78 -18.60 -14.89
CA ALA A 53 -3.16 -17.65 -15.93
C ALA A 53 -4.63 -17.21 -15.77
N LEU A 54 -5.54 -18.17 -15.58
CA LEU A 54 -6.96 -17.91 -15.32
C LEU A 54 -7.15 -17.04 -14.08
N LEU A 55 -6.39 -17.30 -13.02
CA LEU A 55 -6.42 -16.51 -11.79
C LEU A 55 -6.07 -15.04 -12.07
N ILE A 56 -4.96 -14.76 -12.77
CA ILE A 56 -4.57 -13.39 -13.10
C ILE A 56 -5.62 -12.71 -13.98
N GLN A 57 -6.16 -13.42 -14.98
CA GLN A 57 -7.18 -12.86 -15.87
C GLN A 57 -8.47 -12.52 -15.12
N ALA A 58 -8.94 -13.40 -14.24
CA ALA A 58 -10.12 -13.16 -13.43
C ALA A 58 -9.94 -11.95 -12.49
N ILE A 59 -8.75 -11.85 -11.86
CA ILE A 59 -8.39 -10.71 -11.01
C ILE A 59 -8.32 -9.42 -11.85
N HIS A 60 -7.67 -9.44 -13.02
CA HIS A 60 -7.55 -8.27 -13.90
C HIS A 60 -8.93 -7.76 -14.36
N ALA A 61 -9.83 -8.67 -14.73
CA ALA A 61 -11.17 -8.34 -15.21
C ALA A 61 -12.13 -7.82 -14.13
N ARG A 62 -11.97 -8.28 -12.87
CA ARG A 62 -12.94 -8.01 -11.79
C ARG A 62 -12.39 -7.16 -10.63
N CYS A 63 -11.12 -6.76 -10.66
CA CYS A 63 -10.54 -5.87 -9.66
C CYS A 63 -10.94 -4.41 -9.87
N ASP A 64 -12.19 -4.10 -9.56
CA ASP A 64 -12.66 -2.72 -9.38
C ASP A 64 -12.49 -2.24 -7.92
N TYR A 65 -12.13 -3.15 -6.99
CA TYR A 65 -12.05 -2.91 -5.54
C TYR A 65 -10.65 -2.60 -4.98
N VAL A 66 -9.67 -2.25 -5.83
CA VAL A 66 -8.32 -1.84 -5.36
C VAL A 66 -8.36 -0.53 -4.53
N HIS A 67 -9.54 0.08 -4.40
CA HIS A 67 -9.83 1.24 -3.57
C HIS A 67 -9.99 0.95 -2.07
N LYS A 68 -9.72 -0.27 -1.58
CA LYS A 68 -9.52 -0.54 -0.15
C LYS A 68 -8.11 -1.09 0.09
N ALA A 69 -7.39 -0.51 1.05
CA ALA A 69 -6.01 -0.88 1.36
C ALA A 69 -5.85 -2.37 1.72
N GLU A 70 -6.81 -2.93 2.47
CA GLU A 70 -6.82 -4.34 2.88
C GLU A 70 -6.97 -5.29 1.69
N TYR A 71 -7.91 -5.00 0.79
CA TYR A 71 -8.14 -5.80 -0.41
C TYR A 71 -6.92 -5.80 -1.33
N GLY A 72 -6.24 -4.65 -1.48
CA GLY A 72 -4.97 -4.56 -2.19
C GLY A 72 -3.86 -5.41 -1.57
N GLY A 73 -3.78 -5.47 -0.24
CA GLY A 73 -2.86 -6.35 0.48
C GLY A 73 -3.13 -7.83 0.21
N HIS A 74 -4.40 -8.25 0.26
CA HIS A 74 -4.81 -9.63 -0.03
C HIS A 74 -4.48 -10.06 -1.47
N ILE A 75 -4.73 -9.19 -2.45
CA ILE A 75 -4.35 -9.43 -3.85
C ILE A 75 -2.84 -9.65 -3.96
N ILE A 76 -2.03 -8.80 -3.33
CA ILE A 76 -0.57 -8.91 -3.41
C ILE A 76 -0.08 -10.25 -2.84
N THR A 77 -0.61 -10.67 -1.68
CA THR A 77 -0.25 -11.97 -1.07
C THR A 77 -0.62 -13.14 -1.98
N LEU A 78 -1.85 -13.13 -2.53
CA LEU A 78 -2.34 -14.19 -3.41
C LEU A 78 -1.54 -14.25 -4.72
N VAL A 79 -1.26 -13.10 -5.32
CA VAL A 79 -0.59 -13.01 -6.61
C VAL A 79 0.93 -13.27 -6.50
N SER A 80 1.51 -13.11 -5.30
CA SER A 80 2.90 -13.45 -5.04
C SER A 80 3.25 -14.91 -5.36
N GLY A 81 2.27 -15.83 -5.22
CA GLY A 81 2.45 -17.27 -5.43
C GLY A 81 2.38 -17.76 -6.88
N VAL A 82 2.02 -16.91 -7.85
CA VAL A 82 1.76 -17.31 -9.25
C VAL A 82 2.93 -18.06 -9.90
N HIS A 83 2.62 -19.06 -10.72
CA HIS A 83 3.58 -19.82 -11.53
C HIS A 83 4.56 -18.93 -12.31
N ILE A 84 5.82 -19.35 -12.38
CA ILE A 84 6.92 -18.56 -12.98
C ILE A 84 6.66 -18.26 -14.47
N SER A 85 6.01 -19.19 -15.19
CA SER A 85 5.63 -19.00 -16.60
C SER A 85 4.59 -17.90 -16.86
N GLN A 86 3.98 -17.32 -15.82
CA GLN A 86 3.01 -16.23 -15.94
C GLN A 86 3.54 -14.90 -15.39
N SER A 87 4.87 -14.80 -15.23
CA SER A 87 5.49 -13.60 -14.66
C SER A 87 5.30 -12.37 -15.56
N GLY A 88 5.23 -12.54 -16.88
CA GLY A 88 4.93 -11.44 -17.83
C GLY A 88 3.52 -10.87 -17.66
N ALA A 89 2.50 -11.72 -17.72
CA ALA A 89 1.09 -11.34 -17.49
C ALA A 89 0.88 -10.69 -16.11
N LEU A 90 1.61 -11.19 -15.10
CA LEU A 90 1.61 -10.60 -13.78
C LEU A 90 2.17 -9.17 -13.76
N VAL A 91 3.32 -8.93 -14.40
CA VAL A 91 3.91 -7.59 -14.46
C VAL A 91 2.96 -6.59 -15.12
N ILE A 92 2.29 -6.99 -16.20
CA ILE A 92 1.27 -6.16 -16.87
C ILE A 92 0.15 -5.78 -15.88
N PHE A 93 -0.44 -6.78 -15.21
CA PHE A 93 -1.49 -6.55 -14.22
C PHE A 93 -1.04 -5.60 -13.09
N VAL A 94 0.16 -5.81 -12.56
CA VAL A 94 0.71 -4.98 -11.48
C VAL A 94 0.84 -3.52 -11.94
N VAL A 95 1.39 -3.29 -13.14
CA VAL A 95 1.59 -1.94 -13.67
C VAL A 95 0.26 -1.24 -13.94
N GLU A 96 -0.67 -1.91 -14.60
CA GLU A 96 -1.94 -1.29 -15.02
C GLU A 96 -2.90 -1.03 -13.85
N ARG A 97 -2.98 -1.96 -12.89
CA ARG A 97 -4.02 -1.93 -11.85
C ARG A 97 -3.47 -1.59 -10.46
N LEU A 98 -2.35 -2.18 -10.04
CA LEU A 98 -1.87 -2.04 -8.66
C LEU A 98 -1.01 -0.78 -8.46
N LEU A 99 -0.17 -0.41 -9.43
CA LEU A 99 0.64 0.81 -9.35
C LEU A 99 -0.21 2.09 -9.46
N ALA A 100 -1.35 2.03 -10.14
CA ALA A 100 -2.30 3.13 -10.26
C ALA A 100 -3.09 3.41 -8.95
N SER A 101 -3.00 2.54 -7.94
CA SER A 101 -3.75 2.68 -6.68
C SER A 101 -3.40 3.96 -5.89
N SER A 102 -4.35 4.45 -5.09
CA SER A 102 -4.15 5.61 -4.20
C SER A 102 -3.36 5.27 -2.93
N TYR A 103 -3.29 3.98 -2.55
CA TYR A 103 -2.67 3.52 -1.31
C TYR A 103 -1.18 3.22 -1.48
N LEU A 104 -0.35 4.05 -0.85
CA LEU A 104 1.11 3.97 -0.95
C LEU A 104 1.71 2.62 -0.54
N ALA A 105 1.15 1.97 0.49
CA ALA A 105 1.62 0.67 0.96
C ALA A 105 1.42 -0.44 -0.09
N VAL A 106 0.26 -0.44 -0.76
CA VAL A 106 -0.07 -1.36 -1.85
C VAL A 106 0.85 -1.08 -3.04
N THR A 107 1.04 0.19 -3.41
CA THR A 107 1.97 0.57 -4.48
C THR A 107 3.39 0.11 -4.20
N ARG A 108 3.91 0.30 -2.97
CA ARG A 108 5.25 -0.18 -2.57
C ARG A 108 5.41 -1.68 -2.70
N ALA A 109 4.48 -2.43 -2.12
CA ALA A 109 4.53 -3.89 -2.16
C ALA A 109 4.37 -4.43 -3.60
N ALA A 110 3.53 -3.78 -4.41
CA ALA A 110 3.38 -4.06 -5.83
C ALA A 110 4.68 -3.78 -6.61
N CYS A 111 5.38 -2.66 -6.35
CA CYS A 111 6.71 -2.39 -6.91
C CYS A 111 7.71 -3.50 -6.58
N ALA A 112 7.80 -3.89 -5.31
CA ALA A 112 8.72 -4.94 -4.88
C ALA A 112 8.42 -6.28 -5.59
N LEU A 113 7.13 -6.61 -5.75
CA LEU A 113 6.70 -7.80 -6.49
C LEU A 113 7.08 -7.73 -7.98
N ALA A 114 6.80 -6.61 -8.64
CA ALA A 114 7.15 -6.39 -10.04
C ALA A 114 8.67 -6.51 -10.26
N THR A 115 9.48 -5.86 -9.43
CA THR A 115 10.95 -5.92 -9.50
C THR A 115 11.45 -7.35 -9.35
N ARG A 116 10.93 -8.11 -8.38
CA ARG A 116 11.30 -9.52 -8.20
C ARG A 116 10.93 -10.37 -9.41
N ARG A 117 9.76 -10.16 -10.00
CA ARG A 117 9.30 -10.90 -11.19
C ARG A 117 10.09 -10.53 -12.45
N LEU A 118 10.43 -9.26 -12.62
CA LEU A 118 11.32 -8.79 -13.69
C LEU A 118 12.73 -9.38 -13.56
N GLN A 119 13.28 -9.43 -12.35
CA GLN A 119 14.56 -10.11 -12.09
C GLN A 119 14.52 -11.59 -12.47
N LEU A 120 13.42 -12.29 -12.16
CA LEU A 120 13.24 -13.68 -12.61
C LEU A 120 13.21 -13.78 -14.13
N LEU A 121 12.45 -12.92 -14.81
CA LEU A 121 12.40 -12.89 -16.28
C LEU A 121 13.78 -12.60 -16.90
N LEU A 122 14.56 -11.68 -16.33
CA LEU A 122 15.92 -11.38 -16.80
C LEU A 122 16.88 -12.57 -16.65
N ASN A 123 16.63 -13.44 -15.67
CA ASN A 123 17.43 -14.66 -15.45
C ASN A 123 16.96 -15.86 -16.30
N MET A 124 15.82 -15.75 -17.01
CA MET A 124 15.29 -16.82 -17.86
C MET A 124 15.91 -16.78 -19.27
N SER A 125 15.73 -17.88 -20.02
CA SER A 125 16.15 -17.92 -21.42
C SER A 125 15.33 -16.92 -22.27
N PRO A 126 15.96 -16.27 -23.27
CA PRO A 126 15.30 -15.21 -24.06
C PRO A 126 14.05 -15.71 -24.81
N ASN A 127 14.01 -16.99 -25.19
CA ASN A 127 12.84 -17.60 -25.84
C ASN A 127 11.64 -17.68 -24.90
N GLN A 128 11.85 -17.96 -23.61
CA GLN A 128 10.78 -18.00 -22.62
C GLN A 128 10.31 -16.59 -22.24
N VAL A 129 11.20 -15.60 -22.27
CA VAL A 129 10.84 -14.19 -22.05
C VAL A 129 9.95 -13.69 -23.18
N ALA A 130 10.33 -13.95 -24.43
CA ALA A 130 9.55 -13.53 -25.61
C ALA A 130 8.13 -14.14 -25.63
N LEU A 131 7.95 -15.35 -25.11
CA LEU A 131 6.64 -16.00 -24.99
C LEU A 131 5.76 -15.39 -23.89
N GLN A 132 6.36 -14.89 -22.81
CA GLN A 132 5.61 -14.34 -21.68
C GLN A 132 5.36 -12.83 -21.78
N LEU A 133 6.29 -12.11 -22.42
CA LEU A 133 6.27 -10.66 -22.52
C LEU A 133 6.71 -10.25 -23.93
N PRO A 134 5.78 -10.17 -24.90
CA PRO A 134 6.11 -9.75 -26.25
C PRO A 134 6.49 -8.26 -26.29
N LEU A 135 7.23 -7.86 -27.34
CA LEU A 135 7.74 -6.50 -27.51
C LEU A 135 6.65 -5.42 -27.60
N GLU A 136 5.46 -5.80 -28.04
CA GLU A 136 4.31 -4.89 -28.08
C GLU A 136 3.85 -4.52 -26.67
N ASP A 137 3.83 -5.49 -25.76
CA ASP A 137 3.35 -5.29 -24.39
C ASP A 137 4.39 -4.55 -23.55
N THR A 138 5.69 -4.74 -23.80
CA THR A 138 6.73 -3.91 -23.17
C THR A 138 6.60 -2.44 -23.57
N SER A 139 6.27 -2.17 -24.84
CA SER A 139 6.05 -0.81 -25.34
C SER A 139 4.79 -0.16 -24.72
N LYS A 140 3.71 -0.94 -24.57
CA LYS A 140 2.49 -0.50 -23.87
C LYS A 140 2.77 -0.21 -22.39
N ILE A 141 3.55 -1.05 -21.71
CA ILE A 141 3.95 -0.82 -20.32
C ILE A 141 4.72 0.49 -20.18
N ILE A 142 5.73 0.72 -21.01
CA ILE A 142 6.56 1.94 -20.94
C ILE A 142 5.73 3.20 -21.20
N THR A 143 4.83 3.15 -22.19
CA THR A 143 3.93 4.29 -22.48
C THR A 143 2.94 4.54 -21.35
N PHE A 144 2.40 3.49 -20.74
CA PHE A 144 1.53 3.61 -19.57
C PHE A 144 2.24 4.23 -18.36
N LEU A 145 3.46 3.77 -18.06
CA LEU A 145 4.27 4.30 -16.96
C LEU A 145 4.55 5.80 -17.13
N LYS A 146 4.87 6.23 -18.35
CA LYS A 146 5.11 7.65 -18.68
C LYS A 146 3.85 8.49 -18.59
N ASN A 147 2.74 8.02 -19.16
CA ASN A 147 1.47 8.76 -19.17
C ASN A 147 0.91 8.97 -17.75
N HIS A 148 1.12 8.01 -16.85
CA HIS A 148 0.63 8.08 -15.48
C HIS A 148 1.66 8.66 -14.47
N ASN A 149 2.81 9.17 -14.93
CA ASN A 149 3.89 9.69 -14.08
C ASN A 149 4.33 8.70 -12.97
N LEU A 150 4.16 7.39 -13.21
CA LEU A 150 4.42 6.36 -12.20
C LEU A 150 5.92 6.25 -11.89
N GLU A 151 6.78 6.58 -12.85
CA GLU A 151 8.24 6.59 -12.68
C GLU A 151 8.70 7.51 -11.54
N LYS A 152 8.11 8.71 -11.41
CA LYS A 152 8.43 9.65 -10.32
C LYS A 152 7.93 9.13 -8.99
N ARG A 153 6.69 8.63 -8.98
CA ARG A 153 6.03 8.11 -7.79
C ARG A 153 6.76 6.90 -7.22
N THR A 154 7.25 5.98 -8.06
CA THR A 154 8.00 4.80 -7.60
C THR A 154 9.43 5.13 -7.18
N GLN A 155 10.06 6.15 -7.78
CA GLN A 155 11.36 6.65 -7.34
C GLN A 155 11.31 7.32 -5.95
N GLU A 156 10.20 7.99 -5.61
CA GLU A 156 9.93 8.54 -4.27
C GLU A 156 9.75 7.43 -3.21
N LEU A 157 9.28 6.24 -3.60
CA LEU A 157 8.95 5.15 -2.68
C LEU A 157 10.15 4.43 -2.04
N ASP A 158 11.30 4.34 -2.69
CA ASP A 158 12.46 3.61 -2.13
C ASP A 158 13.35 4.49 -1.24
N GLN A 159 13.06 5.79 -1.12
CA GLN A 159 14.03 6.74 -0.56
C GLN A 159 13.50 7.60 0.58
N GLU A 160 12.25 7.47 1.02
CA GLU A 160 11.73 8.48 1.95
C GLU A 160 12.16 8.33 3.41
N VAL A 161 12.30 7.10 3.93
CA VAL A 161 12.72 6.87 5.32
C VAL A 161 14.21 6.49 5.34
N GLU A 162 15.02 7.33 5.95
CA GLU A 162 16.46 7.12 6.10
C GLU A 162 16.78 6.22 7.29
N GLU A 163 16.23 6.54 8.45
CA GLU A 163 16.52 5.84 9.70
C GLU A 163 15.30 5.87 10.65
N VAL A 164 15.13 4.80 11.42
CA VAL A 164 14.10 4.71 12.47
C VAL A 164 14.76 4.24 13.76
N ILE A 165 14.72 5.07 14.81
CA ILE A 165 15.38 4.80 16.09
C ILE A 165 14.33 4.86 17.22
N ARG A 166 14.26 3.84 18.06
CA ARG A 166 13.44 3.87 19.30
C ARG A 166 14.22 4.57 20.42
N LEU A 167 13.64 5.60 21.03
CA LEU A 167 14.29 6.37 22.10
C LEU A 167 14.04 5.73 23.48
N GLY A 168 14.95 5.94 24.44
CA GLY A 168 14.81 5.50 25.84
C GLY A 168 15.30 4.07 26.14
N ARG A 169 15.16 3.62 27.39
CA ARG A 169 15.41 2.22 27.81
C ARG A 169 14.14 1.38 27.61
N PHE A 170 14.29 0.08 27.39
CA PHE A 170 13.16 -0.84 27.25
C PHE A 170 12.54 -1.15 28.62
N SER A 171 11.22 -1.07 28.68
CA SER A 171 10.36 -1.48 29.80
C SER A 171 9.16 -2.23 29.22
N GLU A 172 8.74 -3.30 29.88
CA GLU A 172 7.64 -4.15 29.42
C GLU A 172 6.30 -3.38 29.51
N GLY A 173 5.56 -3.33 28.41
CA GLY A 173 4.28 -2.62 28.30
C GLY A 173 4.35 -1.12 27.92
N ASP A 174 5.55 -0.51 27.88
CA ASP A 174 5.70 0.93 27.66
C ASP A 174 5.87 1.30 26.18
N LYS A 175 5.05 2.23 25.67
CA LYS A 175 5.07 2.67 24.26
C LYS A 175 6.20 3.68 24.03
N ARG A 176 7.40 3.19 23.70
CA ARG A 176 8.58 4.03 23.47
C ARG A 176 8.45 4.95 22.26
N PRO A 177 8.83 6.23 22.37
CA PRO A 177 8.79 7.15 21.24
C PRO A 177 9.80 6.73 20.16
N MET A 178 9.39 6.88 18.91
CA MET A 178 10.21 6.56 17.74
C MET A 178 10.64 7.86 17.04
N LYS A 179 11.94 7.99 16.78
CA LYS A 179 12.51 9.04 15.93
C LYS A 179 12.66 8.48 14.52
N VAL A 180 11.95 9.09 13.57
CA VAL A 180 12.01 8.74 12.16
C VAL A 180 12.71 9.86 11.43
N ARG A 181 13.82 9.53 10.76
CA ARG A 181 14.56 10.44 9.88
C ARG A 181 14.14 10.15 8.45
N MET A 182 13.71 11.19 7.75
CA MET A 182 13.29 11.11 6.35
C MET A 182 14.38 11.71 5.46
N ARG A 183 14.56 11.22 4.23
CA ARG A 183 15.51 11.82 3.27
C ARG A 183 14.96 13.08 2.61
N SER A 184 13.65 13.15 2.40
CA SER A 184 12.98 14.28 1.74
C SER A 184 12.31 15.20 2.75
N GLN A 185 12.66 16.50 2.69
CA GLN A 185 12.01 17.54 3.49
C GLN A 185 10.54 17.73 3.10
N VAL A 186 10.20 17.55 1.82
CA VAL A 186 8.82 17.68 1.32
C VAL A 186 7.92 16.62 1.95
N ALA A 187 8.41 15.37 2.06
CA ALA A 187 7.68 14.28 2.71
C ALA A 187 7.41 14.57 4.20
N VAL A 188 8.39 15.16 4.91
CA VAL A 188 8.19 15.58 6.31
C VAL A 188 7.10 16.64 6.41
N GLU A 189 7.05 17.59 5.48
CA GLU A 189 6.04 18.65 5.47
C GLU A 189 4.65 18.10 5.15
N GLU A 190 4.53 17.18 4.19
CA GLU A 190 3.27 16.49 3.89
C GLU A 190 2.74 15.69 5.08
N ILE A 191 3.60 14.94 5.76
CA ILE A 191 3.20 14.21 6.98
C ILE A 191 2.75 15.21 8.05
N MET A 192 3.49 16.31 8.24
CA MET A 192 3.18 17.31 9.26
C MET A 192 1.91 18.10 8.97
N THR A 193 1.50 18.26 7.71
CA THR A 193 0.21 18.87 7.35
C THR A 193 -0.95 17.90 7.55
N ARG A 194 -0.77 16.64 7.16
CA ARG A 194 -1.79 15.59 7.31
C ARG A 194 -1.94 15.07 8.74
N LYS A 195 -0.97 15.32 9.62
CA LYS A 195 -0.96 14.78 11.00
C LYS A 195 -2.22 15.06 11.83
N ARG A 196 -2.96 16.13 11.53
CA ARG A 196 -4.19 16.45 12.25
C ARG A 196 -5.30 15.44 11.98
N LYS A 197 -5.34 14.86 10.77
CA LYS A 197 -6.35 13.87 10.39
C LYS A 197 -6.24 12.57 11.19
N LEU A 198 -5.07 12.27 11.75
CA LEU A 198 -4.89 11.10 12.62
C LEU A 198 -5.68 11.18 13.92
N ALA A 199 -5.98 12.40 14.40
CA ALA A 199 -6.79 12.56 15.61
C ALA A 199 -8.27 12.24 15.38
N ASP A 200 -8.73 12.30 14.12
CA ASP A 200 -10.11 12.02 13.73
C ASP A 200 -10.33 10.52 13.44
N ASP A 201 -9.25 9.73 13.38
CA ASP A 201 -9.27 8.30 13.05
C ASP A 201 -9.41 7.44 14.32
N THR A 202 -10.31 6.46 14.30
CA THR A 202 -10.59 5.57 15.44
C THR A 202 -9.44 4.64 15.78
N GLU A 203 -8.58 4.29 14.82
CA GLU A 203 -7.46 3.36 15.04
C GLU A 203 -6.17 4.08 15.46
N PHE A 204 -6.03 5.36 15.10
CA PHE A 204 -4.78 6.12 15.25
C PHE A 204 -4.88 7.36 16.15
N ASN A 205 -6.00 7.54 16.85
CA ASN A 205 -6.22 8.67 17.77
C ASN A 205 -5.14 8.82 18.86
N ASP A 206 -4.53 7.71 19.28
CA ASP A 206 -3.50 7.66 20.32
C ASP A 206 -2.10 8.03 19.80
N ILE A 207 -1.92 8.23 18.49
CA ILE A 207 -0.62 8.50 17.87
C ILE A 207 -0.41 10.01 17.72
N TRP A 208 0.65 10.54 18.35
CA TRP A 208 1.06 11.93 18.16
C TRP A 208 2.36 12.03 17.35
N ILE A 209 2.37 12.93 16.36
CA ILE A 209 3.55 13.24 15.55
C ILE A 209 4.02 14.68 15.83
N LYS A 210 5.30 14.83 16.18
CA LYS A 210 5.96 16.11 16.42
C LYS A 210 7.26 16.18 15.62
N ARG A 211 7.59 17.38 15.14
CA ARG A 211 8.90 17.66 14.56
C ARG A 211 9.95 17.57 15.67
N ASP A 212 11.08 16.94 15.36
CA ASP A 212 12.24 16.99 16.22
C ASP A 212 12.85 18.39 16.14
N MET A 213 13.15 18.98 17.28
CA MET A 213 13.62 20.36 17.39
C MET A 213 14.82 20.41 18.34
N ASN A 214 15.78 21.25 18.00
CA ASN A 214 16.94 21.52 18.85
C ASN A 214 16.47 22.11 20.20
N PRO A 215 17.10 21.82 21.35
CA PRO A 215 16.83 22.47 22.65
C PRO A 215 16.59 23.99 22.58
N GLU A 216 17.36 24.73 21.80
CA GLU A 216 17.18 26.18 21.66
C GLU A 216 15.88 26.58 20.97
N GLU A 217 15.52 25.88 19.89
CA GLU A 217 14.26 26.10 19.17
C GLU A 217 13.06 25.73 20.02
N ARG A 218 13.20 24.65 20.81
CA ARG A 218 12.19 24.20 21.76
C ARG A 218 11.92 25.25 22.84
N GLU A 219 12.98 25.92 23.33
CA GLU A 219 12.83 27.01 24.29
C GLU A 219 12.16 28.24 23.68
N LYS A 220 12.58 28.62 22.46
CA LYS A 220 11.93 29.71 21.71
C LYS A 220 10.44 29.44 21.50
N GLU A 221 10.08 28.21 21.11
CA GLU A 221 8.68 27.83 20.94
C GLU A 221 7.92 27.87 22.27
N ARG A 222 8.53 27.40 23.37
CA ARG A 222 7.94 27.45 24.72
C ARG A 222 7.63 28.89 25.13
N VAL A 223 8.57 29.81 24.91
CA VAL A 223 8.41 31.25 25.17
C VAL A 223 7.33 31.87 24.28
N LEU A 224 7.28 31.51 23.00
CA LEU A 224 6.22 31.99 22.10
C LEU A 224 4.83 31.50 22.53
N ARG A 225 4.72 30.23 22.96
CA ARG A 225 3.46 29.65 23.47
C ARG A 225 3.02 30.30 24.77
N SER A 226 3.93 30.57 25.71
CA SER A 226 3.59 31.25 26.96
C SER A 226 3.14 32.69 26.69
N LYS A 227 3.86 33.42 25.83
CA LYS A 227 3.49 34.78 25.39
C LYS A 227 2.14 34.82 24.67
N ALA A 228 1.84 33.82 23.84
CA ALA A 228 0.55 33.69 23.16
C ALA A 228 -0.59 33.44 24.15
N LYS A 229 -0.42 32.51 25.10
CA LYS A 229 -1.39 32.25 26.17
C LYS A 229 -1.66 33.47 27.03
N GLU A 230 -0.61 34.23 27.36
CA GLU A 230 -0.74 35.44 28.16
C GLU A 230 -1.48 36.55 27.39
N LYS A 231 -1.17 36.73 26.10
CA LYS A 231 -1.92 37.64 25.23
C LYS A 231 -3.39 37.25 25.09
N ASP A 232 -3.68 35.96 25.00
CA ASP A 232 -5.05 35.46 24.92
C ASP A 232 -5.82 35.66 26.25
N LYS A 233 -5.15 35.46 27.39
CA LYS A 233 -5.72 35.76 28.71
C LYS A 233 -6.00 37.25 28.90
N LYS A 234 -5.12 38.12 28.39
CA LYS A 234 -5.26 39.59 28.39
C LYS A 234 -6.26 40.12 27.35
N ARG A 235 -6.79 39.26 26.48
CA ARG A 235 -7.75 39.65 25.44
C ARG A 235 -9.13 39.88 26.07
N THR A 236 -9.66 41.10 25.95
CA THR A 236 -11.02 41.43 26.37
C THR A 236 -12.05 40.58 25.64
N GLU A 237 -13.18 40.26 26.27
CA GLU A 237 -14.24 39.41 25.70
C GLU A 237 -14.70 39.89 24.32
N PHE A 238 -14.79 41.21 24.11
CA PHE A 238 -15.11 41.81 22.81
C PHE A 238 -14.10 41.44 21.71
N LYS A 239 -12.80 41.46 22.02
CA LYS A 239 -11.73 41.08 21.09
C LYS A 239 -11.66 39.57 20.86
N LYS A 240 -12.11 38.75 21.83
CA LYS A 240 -12.25 37.29 21.66
C LYS A 240 -13.42 36.96 20.73
N LYS A 241 -14.55 37.65 20.90
CA LYS A 241 -15.75 37.50 20.05
C LYS A 241 -15.44 37.87 18.59
N ASN A 242 -14.80 39.02 18.34
CA ASN A 242 -14.40 39.41 16.98
C ASN A 242 -13.37 38.46 16.33
N PHE A 243 -12.44 37.90 17.12
CA PHE A 243 -11.50 36.90 16.61
C PHE A 243 -12.19 35.61 16.21
N TYR A 244 -13.11 35.12 17.05
CA TYR A 244 -13.89 33.92 16.76
C TYR A 244 -14.67 34.04 15.44
N TRP A 245 -15.37 35.17 15.24
CA TRP A 245 -16.08 35.45 13.99
C TRP A 245 -15.14 35.55 12.78
N SER A 246 -13.96 36.19 12.92
CA SER A 246 -12.98 36.27 11.82
C SER A 246 -12.40 34.92 11.40
N VAL A 247 -12.24 33.98 12.36
CA VAL A 247 -11.74 32.63 12.08
C VAL A 247 -12.83 31.75 11.45
N ILE A 248 -14.09 31.93 11.85
CA ILE A 248 -15.23 31.27 11.20
C ILE A 248 -15.39 31.77 9.76
N ASP A 249 -15.31 33.08 9.52
CA ASP A 249 -15.38 33.65 8.16
C ASP A 249 -14.28 33.12 7.23
N MET A 250 -13.07 32.91 7.75
CA MET A 250 -11.99 32.28 6.96
C MET A 250 -12.24 30.79 6.68
N ARG A 251 -12.96 30.07 7.56
CA ARG A 251 -13.33 28.67 7.34
C ARG A 251 -14.45 28.48 6.33
N LEU A 252 -15.34 29.46 6.19
CA LEU A 252 -16.46 29.42 5.24
C LEU A 252 -16.05 29.83 3.81
N LYS A 253 -14.85 30.39 3.64
CA LYS A 253 -14.30 30.86 2.36
C LYS A 253 -13.36 29.87 1.65
N ASN A 254 -13.00 28.77 2.31
CA ASN A 254 -12.21 27.66 1.76
C ASN A 254 -13.08 26.42 1.60
#